data_AF-A0A831PRK9-F1
#
_entry.id   AF-A0A831PRK9-F1
#
_cell.length_a   1.000
_cell.length_b   1.000
_cell.length_c   1.000
_cell.angle_alpha   90.00
_cell.angle_beta   90.00
_cell.angle_gamma   90.00
#
_symmetry.space_group_name_H-M   'P 1'
#
loop_
_entity.id
_entity.type
_entity.pdbx_description
1 polymer ?
#
loop_
_entity_poly.entity_id
_entity_poly.type
_entity_poly.pdbx_seq_one_letter_code
_entity_poly.pdbx_strand_id
1 'polypeptide(L)'
;MKIKNLLLVLVALIVFSCTGEKVNKSEFPQVKEELSEQLKVLVQAIPDDKVPRSYPNKDGDYRMAGIRDWTCGFPAGSFWLMYEMTGDEYWKETALENTLKLDGVQYRTTTHDLGFMVFCSYGNAYRLTGNEDYKNVIIQASESLLTRFNPTIGCIRSWDHNQDKWDYPVIVDNMMNLEMLFWASEVTGNPKYREVAVSHADVTLENHFRDDWSSYHVVSYDTITGEPVLKHTHQGLHHESAWGRGQAWGFYGYTMCYRETGDKKYLNAAENIGDYILENLPEDMVSYWDFNDPAIPNTNRDASAAAIMASAFYEL
;
A
#
# COMPACT_ATOMS: atom_id res chain seq x y z
N MET A 1 -12.43 -52.80 4.37
CA MET A 1 -12.85 -52.21 3.07
C MET A 1 -13.47 -50.79 3.20
N LYS A 2 -13.13 -49.99 4.24
CA LYS A 2 -13.71 -48.65 4.46
C LYS A 2 -12.70 -47.49 4.52
N ILE A 3 -11.40 -47.76 4.71
CA ILE A 3 -10.36 -46.71 4.80
C ILE A 3 -9.83 -46.30 3.41
N LYS A 4 -9.78 -47.22 2.43
CA LYS A 4 -9.34 -46.90 1.06
C LYS A 4 -10.29 -45.95 0.32
N ASN A 5 -11.59 -45.97 0.65
CA ASN A 5 -12.57 -45.07 0.03
C ASN A 5 -12.53 -43.66 0.62
N LEU A 6 -12.10 -43.50 1.87
CA LEU A 6 -11.96 -42.18 2.50
C LEU A 6 -10.74 -41.43 1.96
N LEU A 7 -9.64 -42.15 1.69
CA LEU A 7 -8.44 -41.57 1.08
C LEU A 7 -8.69 -41.12 -0.37
N LEU A 8 -9.52 -41.84 -1.11
CA LEU A 8 -9.89 -41.50 -2.50
C LEU A 8 -10.80 -40.26 -2.57
N VAL A 9 -11.65 -40.04 -1.57
CA VAL A 9 -12.49 -38.83 -1.49
C VAL A 9 -11.65 -37.60 -1.10
N LEU A 10 -10.65 -37.76 -0.22
CA LEU A 10 -9.75 -36.65 0.14
C LEU A 10 -8.85 -36.23 -1.03
N VAL A 11 -8.34 -37.19 -1.81
CA VAL A 11 -7.54 -36.88 -3.01
C VAL A 11 -8.40 -36.23 -4.10
N ALA A 12 -9.68 -36.61 -4.24
CA ALA A 12 -10.58 -35.97 -5.20
C ALA A 12 -10.92 -34.52 -4.82
N LEU A 13 -11.00 -34.18 -3.53
CA LEU A 13 -11.22 -32.80 -3.06
C LEU A 13 -10.01 -31.89 -3.30
N ILE A 14 -8.78 -32.43 -3.22
CA ILE A 14 -7.55 -31.66 -3.50
C ILE A 14 -7.41 -31.33 -5.00
N VAL A 15 -7.90 -32.20 -5.89
CA VAL A 15 -7.80 -31.97 -7.35
C VAL A 15 -8.81 -30.92 -7.85
N PHE A 16 -9.92 -30.71 -7.15
CA PHE A 16 -10.89 -29.64 -7.49
C PHE A 16 -10.55 -28.27 -6.89
N SER A 17 -9.57 -28.18 -5.97
CA SER A 17 -9.17 -26.90 -5.37
C SER A 17 -8.23 -26.06 -6.27
N CYS A 18 -7.85 -26.57 -7.44
CA CYS A 18 -6.98 -25.88 -8.39
C CYS A 18 -7.61 -25.70 -9.78
N THR A 19 -8.91 -25.42 -9.85
CA THR A 19 -9.57 -25.00 -11.10
C THR A 19 -9.84 -23.49 -11.08
N GLY A 20 -8.80 -22.68 -10.87
CA GLY A 20 -8.81 -21.31 -11.39
C GLY A 20 -8.53 -21.39 -12.89
N GLU A 21 -9.32 -20.70 -13.72
CA GLU A 21 -8.91 -20.47 -15.10
C GLU A 21 -7.54 -19.76 -15.04
N LYS A 22 -6.49 -20.43 -15.54
CA LYS A 22 -5.19 -19.79 -15.67
C LYS A 22 -5.37 -18.62 -16.62
N VAL A 23 -5.13 -17.39 -16.16
CA VAL A 23 -5.07 -16.20 -17.02
C VAL A 23 -4.25 -16.58 -18.24
N ASN A 24 -4.91 -16.59 -19.39
CA ASN A 24 -4.29 -17.06 -20.60
C ASN A 24 -3.24 -16.03 -20.99
N LYS A 25 -1.96 -16.42 -21.04
CA LYS A 25 -0.85 -15.49 -21.39
C LYS A 25 -1.07 -14.78 -22.74
N SER A 26 -1.97 -15.28 -23.59
CA SER A 26 -2.41 -14.63 -24.82
C SER A 26 -3.24 -13.35 -24.63
N GLU A 27 -3.81 -13.11 -23.45
CA GLU A 27 -4.64 -11.92 -23.15
C GLU A 27 -3.80 -10.72 -22.69
N PHE A 28 -2.57 -10.95 -22.23
CA PHE A 28 -1.71 -9.89 -21.69
C PHE A 28 -1.41 -8.76 -22.69
N PRO A 29 -1.15 -9.02 -24.00
CA PRO A 29 -1.02 -7.95 -24.98
C PRO A 29 -2.28 -7.10 -25.14
N GLN A 30 -3.47 -7.73 -25.10
CA GLN A 30 -4.75 -7.03 -25.20
C GLN A 30 -5.01 -6.18 -23.96
N VAL A 31 -4.79 -6.73 -22.77
CA VAL A 31 -4.91 -5.99 -21.50
C VAL A 31 -3.98 -4.79 -21.47
N LYS A 32 -2.74 -4.94 -21.96
CA LYS A 32 -1.77 -3.84 -22.07
C LYS A 32 -2.26 -2.71 -22.99
N GLU A 33 -2.85 -3.04 -24.12
CA GLU A 33 -3.43 -2.06 -25.05
C GLU A 33 -4.65 -1.37 -24.42
N GLU A 34 -5.56 -2.12 -23.82
CA GLU A 34 -6.74 -1.59 -23.12
C GLU A 34 -6.35 -0.66 -21.97
N LEU A 35 -5.38 -1.05 -21.14
CA LEU A 35 -4.83 -0.21 -20.07
C LEU A 35 -4.24 1.09 -20.61
N SER A 36 -3.47 0.99 -21.70
CA SER A 36 -2.88 2.17 -22.35
C SER A 36 -3.97 3.14 -22.82
N GLU A 37 -5.00 2.65 -23.51
CA GLU A 37 -6.09 3.51 -24.00
C GLU A 37 -6.90 4.12 -22.86
N GLN A 38 -7.19 3.37 -21.78
CA GLN A 38 -7.87 3.91 -20.60
C GLN A 38 -7.05 4.98 -19.89
N LEU A 39 -5.74 4.77 -19.71
CA LEU A 39 -4.88 5.77 -19.08
C LEU A 39 -4.70 7.02 -19.95
N LYS A 40 -4.73 6.90 -21.29
CA LYS A 40 -4.71 8.07 -22.18
C LYS A 40 -5.93 8.97 -22.00
N VAL A 41 -7.12 8.40 -21.75
CA VAL A 41 -8.32 9.18 -21.41
C VAL A 41 -8.07 10.01 -20.15
N LEU A 42 -7.42 9.42 -19.15
CA LEU A 42 -7.06 10.13 -17.92
C LEU A 42 -6.03 11.23 -18.18
N VAL A 43 -4.99 10.95 -18.99
CA VAL A 43 -3.92 11.90 -19.34
C VAL A 43 -4.48 13.16 -20.01
N GLN A 44 -5.46 13.01 -20.90
CA GLN A 44 -6.11 14.15 -21.57
C GLN A 44 -6.82 15.11 -20.61
N ALA A 45 -7.22 14.66 -19.43
CA ALA A 45 -7.88 15.48 -18.42
C ALA A 45 -6.90 16.18 -17.46
N ILE A 46 -5.61 15.82 -17.47
CA ILE A 46 -4.66 16.29 -16.45
C ILE A 46 -4.28 17.76 -16.72
N PRO A 47 -4.50 18.68 -15.75
CA PRO A 47 -4.03 20.06 -15.86
C PRO A 47 -2.52 20.18 -15.57
N ASP A 48 -1.95 21.35 -15.84
CA ASP A 48 -0.51 21.60 -15.72
C ASP A 48 0.04 21.42 -14.29
N ASP A 49 -0.76 21.73 -13.26
CA ASP A 49 -0.31 21.87 -11.86
C ASP A 49 -0.83 20.77 -10.91
N LYS A 50 -1.57 19.78 -11.42
CA LYS A 50 -2.17 18.71 -10.61
C LYS A 50 -2.06 17.36 -11.30
N VAL A 51 -2.42 16.33 -10.55
CA VAL A 51 -2.50 14.94 -11.00
C VAL A 51 -3.88 14.34 -10.69
N PRO A 52 -4.33 13.29 -11.39
CA PRO A 52 -5.57 12.60 -11.07
C PRO A 52 -5.60 11.99 -9.67
N ARG A 53 -6.79 11.94 -9.06
CA ARG A 53 -7.02 11.27 -7.77
C ARG A 53 -8.14 10.25 -7.81
N SER A 54 -9.34 10.66 -8.24
CA SER A 54 -10.52 9.79 -8.22
C SER A 54 -11.61 10.29 -9.17
N TYR A 55 -12.63 9.47 -9.41
CA TYR A 55 -13.83 9.82 -10.18
C TYR A 55 -15.08 9.20 -9.53
N PRO A 56 -16.26 9.84 -9.60
CA PRO A 56 -16.49 11.25 -9.97
C PRO A 56 -16.30 12.19 -8.78
N ASN A 57 -16.10 13.47 -9.05
CA ASN A 57 -16.36 14.56 -8.10
C ASN A 57 -17.87 14.86 -8.04
N LYS A 58 -18.29 15.81 -7.20
CA LYS A 58 -19.72 16.17 -7.04
C LYS A 58 -20.41 16.67 -8.31
N ASP A 59 -19.63 17.14 -9.29
CA ASP A 59 -20.10 17.71 -10.56
C ASP A 59 -20.00 16.67 -11.70
N GLY A 60 -19.64 15.42 -11.41
CA GLY A 60 -19.52 14.34 -12.40
C GLY A 60 -18.20 14.32 -13.18
N ASP A 61 -17.20 15.08 -12.73
CA ASP A 61 -15.89 15.22 -13.39
C ASP A 61 -14.76 14.59 -12.54
N TYR A 62 -13.53 14.54 -13.04
CA TYR A 62 -12.37 14.03 -12.31
C TYR A 62 -12.05 14.89 -11.08
N ARG A 63 -11.66 14.21 -10.00
CA ARG A 63 -11.00 14.86 -8.86
C ARG A 63 -9.50 14.90 -9.13
N MET A 64 -8.94 16.09 -9.11
CA MET A 64 -7.50 16.33 -9.22
C MET A 64 -6.88 16.60 -7.85
N ALA A 65 -5.64 16.17 -7.67
CA ALA A 65 -4.82 16.31 -6.48
C ALA A 65 -3.59 17.17 -6.78
N GLY A 66 -3.29 18.10 -5.87
CA GLY A 66 -1.99 18.78 -5.86
C GLY A 66 -0.99 18.05 -4.96
N ILE A 67 0.21 18.59 -4.87
CA ILE A 67 1.34 18.07 -4.08
C ILE A 67 1.06 17.86 -2.57
N ARG A 68 -0.05 18.38 -2.04
CA ARG A 68 -0.42 18.19 -0.63
C ARG A 68 -1.25 16.94 -0.38
N ASP A 69 -1.74 16.31 -1.43
CA ASP A 69 -2.56 15.11 -1.36
C ASP A 69 -1.66 13.88 -1.27
N TRP A 70 -1.97 12.96 -0.36
CA TRP A 70 -1.18 11.74 -0.17
C TRP A 70 -1.14 10.85 -1.42
N THR A 71 -2.15 10.98 -2.29
CA THR A 71 -2.24 10.18 -3.53
C THR A 71 -1.40 10.73 -4.68
N CYS A 72 -0.71 11.86 -4.51
CA CYS A 72 -0.12 12.57 -5.64
C CYS A 72 1.00 11.80 -6.36
N GLY A 73 1.62 10.83 -5.70
CA GLY A 73 2.67 10.00 -6.29
C GLY A 73 2.17 8.88 -7.20
N PHE A 74 0.94 8.39 -7.00
CA PHE A 74 0.43 7.21 -7.71
C PHE A 74 0.27 7.42 -9.22
N PRO A 75 -0.28 8.55 -9.74
CA PRO A 75 -0.43 8.72 -11.17
C PRO A 75 0.90 8.62 -11.93
N ALA A 76 1.94 9.31 -11.43
CA ALA A 76 3.28 9.22 -12.01
C ALA A 76 3.82 7.78 -11.96
N GLY A 77 3.63 7.08 -10.83
CA GLY A 77 4.00 5.67 -10.70
C GLY A 77 3.32 4.77 -11.74
N SER A 78 2.02 4.92 -11.94
CA SER A 78 1.28 4.17 -12.97
C SER A 78 1.83 4.41 -14.38
N PHE A 79 2.19 5.65 -14.71
CA PHE A 79 2.77 5.98 -16.02
C PHE A 79 4.19 5.42 -16.19
N TRP A 80 4.99 5.42 -15.13
CA TRP A 80 6.31 4.76 -15.14
C TRP A 80 6.18 3.25 -15.35
N LEU A 81 5.22 2.60 -14.70
CA LEU A 81 4.93 1.17 -14.91
C LEU A 81 4.43 0.90 -16.34
N MET A 82 3.64 1.81 -16.93
CA MET A 82 3.27 1.71 -18.34
C MET A 82 4.49 1.81 -19.25
N TYR A 83 5.43 2.72 -18.98
CA TYR A 83 6.68 2.80 -19.74
C TYR A 83 7.50 1.50 -19.61
N GLU A 84 7.68 0.98 -18.41
CA GLU A 84 8.40 -0.28 -18.19
C GLU A 84 7.75 -1.46 -18.92
N MET A 85 6.41 -1.53 -18.92
CA MET A 85 5.66 -2.58 -19.61
C MET A 85 5.67 -2.42 -21.14
N THR A 86 5.72 -1.19 -21.65
CA THR A 86 5.53 -0.88 -23.09
C THR A 86 6.80 -0.61 -23.86
N GLY A 87 7.79 0.03 -23.24
CA GLY A 87 8.91 0.68 -23.91
C GLY A 87 8.52 1.93 -24.71
N ASP A 88 7.28 2.41 -24.61
CA ASP A 88 6.78 3.55 -25.38
C ASP A 88 7.18 4.88 -24.71
N GLU A 89 7.91 5.71 -25.44
CA GLU A 89 8.44 6.99 -24.96
C GLU A 89 7.32 7.96 -24.56
N TYR A 90 6.11 7.85 -25.14
CA TYR A 90 4.94 8.62 -24.69
C TYR A 90 4.68 8.45 -23.19
N TRP A 91 4.77 7.21 -22.68
CA TRP A 91 4.56 6.93 -21.26
C TRP A 91 5.69 7.47 -20.40
N LYS A 92 6.93 7.44 -20.89
CA LYS A 92 8.06 8.02 -20.19
C LYS A 92 7.94 9.54 -20.07
N GLU A 93 7.60 10.24 -21.15
CA GLU A 93 7.37 11.69 -21.14
C GLU A 93 6.22 12.05 -20.19
N THR A 94 5.09 11.34 -20.29
CA THR A 94 3.93 11.54 -19.41
C THR A 94 4.29 11.30 -17.93
N ALA A 95 5.05 10.24 -17.64
CA ALA A 95 5.47 9.91 -16.28
C ALA A 95 6.42 10.96 -15.71
N LEU A 96 7.37 11.44 -16.52
CA LEU A 96 8.31 12.48 -16.14
C LEU A 96 7.59 13.79 -15.83
N GLU A 97 6.71 14.26 -16.71
CA GLU A 97 5.91 15.46 -16.48
C GLU A 97 5.14 15.39 -15.17
N ASN A 98 4.45 14.27 -14.91
CA ASN A 98 3.66 14.10 -13.69
C ASN A 98 4.52 13.91 -12.43
N THR A 99 5.75 13.39 -12.55
CA THR A 99 6.72 13.34 -11.45
C THR A 99 7.17 14.75 -11.06
N LEU A 100 7.51 15.58 -12.05
CA LEU A 100 8.04 16.94 -11.81
C LEU A 100 6.98 17.92 -11.29
N LYS A 101 5.68 17.67 -11.51
CA LYS A 101 4.59 18.40 -10.83
C LYS A 101 4.65 18.31 -9.31
N LEU A 102 5.38 17.33 -8.77
CA LEU A 102 5.55 17.10 -7.34
C LEU A 102 6.82 17.76 -6.78
N ASP A 103 7.45 18.69 -7.49
CA ASP A 103 8.61 19.41 -6.96
C ASP A 103 8.30 20.09 -5.61
N GLY A 104 9.17 19.87 -4.63
CA GLY A 104 9.04 20.35 -3.26
C GLY A 104 8.36 19.38 -2.29
N VAL A 105 7.86 18.23 -2.77
CA VAL A 105 7.18 17.22 -1.93
C VAL A 105 8.10 16.65 -0.86
N GLN A 106 9.41 16.53 -1.17
CA GLN A 106 10.45 15.99 -0.31
C GLN A 106 10.67 16.79 0.98
N TYR A 107 10.18 18.04 1.04
CA TYR A 107 10.32 18.90 2.23
C TYR A 107 9.12 18.85 3.17
N ARG A 108 8.09 18.04 2.87
CA ARG A 108 6.91 17.94 3.73
C ARG A 108 7.24 17.14 4.99
N THR A 109 6.95 17.68 6.16
CA THR A 109 7.21 17.01 7.46
C THR A 109 5.93 16.72 8.25
N THR A 110 4.75 16.97 7.67
CA THR A 110 3.45 16.89 8.35
C THR A 110 2.62 15.65 8.01
N THR A 111 3.18 14.71 7.24
CA THR A 111 2.54 13.44 6.87
C THR A 111 3.57 12.31 6.81
N HIS A 112 3.13 11.09 7.12
CA HIS A 112 3.91 9.87 6.88
C HIS A 112 3.88 9.38 5.43
N ASP A 113 2.94 9.88 4.61
CA ASP A 113 2.66 9.41 3.24
C ASP A 113 3.78 9.70 2.22
N LEU A 114 4.95 10.14 2.68
CA LEU A 114 6.07 10.47 1.79
C LEU A 114 6.56 9.28 0.97
N GLY A 115 6.44 8.05 1.46
CA GLY A 115 6.72 6.86 0.66
C GLY A 115 5.77 6.77 -0.53
N PHE A 116 4.46 6.88 -0.32
CA PHE A 116 3.48 6.93 -1.41
C PHE A 116 3.72 8.09 -2.37
N MET A 117 3.99 9.27 -1.82
CA MET A 117 4.10 10.49 -2.63
C MET A 117 5.40 10.52 -3.45
N VAL A 118 6.52 10.12 -2.86
CA VAL A 118 7.87 10.28 -3.44
C VAL A 118 8.40 8.98 -4.01
N PHE A 119 8.24 7.86 -3.31
CA PHE A 119 8.82 6.59 -3.75
C PHE A 119 8.04 6.00 -4.93
N CYS A 120 6.71 6.15 -4.98
CA CYS A 120 5.94 5.77 -6.17
C CYS A 120 6.25 6.63 -7.40
N SER A 121 6.64 7.90 -7.22
CA SER A 121 6.92 8.85 -8.30
C SER A 121 8.43 8.91 -8.62
N TYR A 122 9.18 9.70 -7.86
CA TYR A 122 10.63 9.87 -7.99
C TYR A 122 11.41 8.55 -7.81
N GLY A 123 10.93 7.62 -6.97
CA GLY A 123 11.54 6.29 -6.83
C GLY A 123 11.53 5.52 -8.15
N ASN A 124 10.38 5.45 -8.82
CA ASN A 124 10.27 4.83 -10.15
C ASN A 124 11.03 5.62 -11.23
N ALA A 125 11.01 6.95 -11.18
CA ALA A 125 11.78 7.78 -12.10
C ALA A 125 13.29 7.49 -11.97
N TYR A 126 13.83 7.44 -10.76
CA TYR A 126 15.24 7.08 -10.53
C TYR A 126 15.54 5.66 -11.02
N ARG A 127 14.72 4.68 -10.64
CA ARG A 127 14.89 3.27 -11.02
C ARG A 127 14.98 3.06 -12.53
N LEU A 128 14.19 3.79 -13.31
CA LEU A 128 14.08 3.61 -14.76
C LEU A 128 15.01 4.54 -15.56
N THR A 129 15.49 5.64 -14.98
CA THR A 129 16.32 6.63 -15.71
C THR A 129 17.75 6.75 -15.19
N GLY A 130 18.03 6.33 -13.95
CA GLY A 130 19.32 6.52 -13.29
C GLY A 130 19.67 7.97 -12.98
N ASN A 131 18.73 8.91 -13.06
CA ASN A 131 19.01 10.32 -12.80
C ASN A 131 19.22 10.59 -11.29
N GLU A 132 20.46 10.90 -10.93
CA GLU A 132 20.88 11.15 -9.53
C GLU A 132 20.15 12.32 -8.85
N ASP A 133 19.58 13.26 -9.61
CA ASP A 133 18.77 14.34 -9.01
C ASP A 133 17.53 13.76 -8.30
N TYR A 134 16.90 12.73 -8.86
CA TYR A 134 15.75 12.06 -8.25
C TYR A 134 16.13 11.27 -7.00
N LYS A 135 17.31 10.67 -6.98
CA LYS A 135 17.85 10.00 -5.78
C LYS A 135 17.99 10.99 -4.62
N ASN A 136 18.48 12.21 -4.88
CA ASN A 136 18.59 13.24 -3.85
C ASN A 136 17.21 13.66 -3.31
N VAL A 137 16.18 13.71 -4.17
CA VAL A 137 14.79 13.96 -3.74
C VAL A 137 14.30 12.86 -2.79
N ILE A 138 14.55 11.59 -3.08
CA ILE A 138 14.12 10.45 -2.24
C ILE A 138 14.86 10.45 -0.89
N ILE A 139 16.16 10.73 -0.88
CA ILE A 139 16.95 10.84 0.37
C ILE A 139 16.42 11.99 1.23
N GLN A 140 16.18 13.16 0.64
CA GLN A 140 15.62 14.31 1.35
C GLN A 140 14.21 14.01 1.91
N ALA A 141 13.37 13.31 1.15
CA ALA A 141 12.06 12.87 1.63
C ALA A 141 12.19 11.89 2.81
N SER A 142 13.17 10.99 2.75
CA SER A 142 13.47 10.06 3.85
C SER A 142 13.88 10.81 5.12
N GLU A 143 14.72 11.85 5.02
CA GLU A 143 15.03 12.72 6.16
C GLU A 143 13.78 13.42 6.73
N SER A 144 12.93 13.96 5.86
CA SER A 144 11.68 14.60 6.27
C SER A 144 10.74 13.61 6.97
N LEU A 145 10.63 12.38 6.48
CA LEU A 145 9.86 11.31 7.11
C LEU A 145 10.40 10.94 8.49
N LEU A 146 11.73 10.84 8.65
CA LEU A 146 12.37 10.54 9.93
C LEU A 146 12.09 11.59 11.01
N THR A 147 11.82 12.85 10.64
CA THR A 147 11.44 13.88 11.64
C THR A 147 10.16 13.56 12.39
N ARG A 148 9.35 12.63 11.86
CA ARG A 148 8.08 12.20 12.45
C ARG A 148 8.25 10.99 13.36
N PHE A 149 9.42 10.37 13.43
CA PHE A 149 9.68 9.23 14.31
C PHE A 149 9.79 9.66 15.78
N ASN A 150 9.11 8.93 16.67
CA ASN A 150 9.27 9.09 18.12
C ASN A 150 9.98 7.85 18.69
N PRO A 151 11.21 7.98 19.22
CA PRO A 151 11.99 6.85 19.72
C PRO A 151 11.42 6.21 20.99
N THR A 152 10.60 6.92 21.78
CA THR A 152 9.92 6.34 22.95
C THR A 152 8.82 5.37 22.53
N ILE A 153 8.08 5.71 21.47
CA ILE A 153 7.01 4.88 20.92
C ILE A 153 7.58 3.82 19.96
N GLY A 154 8.65 4.15 19.25
CA GLY A 154 9.21 3.29 18.20
C GLY A 154 8.47 3.38 16.87
N CYS A 155 7.63 4.40 16.65
CA CYS A 155 6.84 4.58 15.43
C CYS A 155 7.03 5.95 14.78
N ILE A 156 6.64 6.04 13.51
CA ILE A 156 6.45 7.26 12.74
C ILE A 156 5.01 7.75 12.94
N ARG A 157 4.82 9.04 13.23
CA ARG A 157 3.49 9.64 13.40
C ARG A 157 2.78 9.74 12.06
N SER A 158 1.54 9.28 11.96
CA SER A 158 0.83 9.27 10.68
C SER A 158 0.38 10.66 10.21
N TRP A 159 -0.26 11.45 11.07
CA TRP A 159 -0.71 12.81 10.75
C TRP A 159 -0.75 13.71 11.99
N ASP A 160 -0.96 15.00 11.76
CA ASP A 160 -0.96 16.03 12.81
C ASP A 160 -2.37 16.56 13.15
N HIS A 161 -3.42 16.12 12.45
CA HIS A 161 -4.82 16.55 12.69
C HIS A 161 -5.55 15.67 13.72
N ASN A 162 -6.72 16.14 14.18
CA ASN A 162 -7.58 15.46 15.17
C ASN A 162 -6.83 15.15 16.49
N GLN A 163 -6.04 16.10 16.98
CA GLN A 163 -5.29 15.98 18.24
C GLN A 163 -6.21 15.91 19.47
N ASP A 164 -7.49 16.30 19.32
CA ASP A 164 -8.54 16.07 20.30
C ASP A 164 -8.91 14.59 20.46
N LYS A 165 -8.54 13.74 19.49
CA LYS A 165 -8.85 12.30 19.47
C LYS A 165 -7.63 11.42 19.71
N TRP A 166 -6.47 11.84 19.22
CA TRP A 166 -5.25 11.02 19.21
C TRP A 166 -4.02 11.86 19.53
N ASP A 167 -3.27 11.44 20.53
CA ASP A 167 -2.01 12.08 20.92
C ASP A 167 -0.93 11.81 19.87
N TYR A 168 -0.73 10.52 19.53
CA TYR A 168 0.23 10.06 18.54
C TYR A 168 -0.39 8.95 17.68
N PRO A 169 -1.16 9.30 16.63
CA PRO A 169 -1.81 8.31 15.78
C PRO A 169 -0.79 7.64 14.84
N VAL A 170 -0.87 6.31 14.78
CA VAL A 170 -0.19 5.45 13.80
C VAL A 170 -1.24 4.64 13.07
N ILE A 171 -1.23 4.67 11.74
CA ILE A 171 -2.16 3.90 10.90
C ILE A 171 -1.46 2.77 10.16
N VAL A 172 -2.19 1.70 9.86
CA VAL A 172 -1.64 0.51 9.18
C VAL A 172 -1.05 0.83 7.80
N ASP A 173 -1.57 1.84 7.11
CA ASP A 173 -1.09 2.39 5.83
C ASP A 173 0.37 2.85 5.92
N ASN A 174 0.83 3.22 7.12
CA ASN A 174 2.18 3.70 7.36
C ASN A 174 3.24 2.62 7.07
N MET A 175 2.86 1.34 7.10
CA MET A 175 3.73 0.21 6.71
C MET A 175 4.24 0.33 5.28
N MET A 176 3.42 0.83 4.37
CA MET A 176 3.79 1.00 2.96
C MET A 176 4.84 2.09 2.73
N ASN A 177 4.97 3.01 3.69
CA ASN A 177 5.90 4.14 3.57
C ASN A 177 7.32 3.77 4.04
N LEU A 178 7.49 2.59 4.64
CA LEU A 178 8.78 2.13 5.15
C LEU A 178 9.74 1.68 4.05
N GLU A 179 9.23 1.25 2.90
CA GLU A 179 10.06 0.80 1.76
C GLU A 179 11.06 1.88 1.33
N MET A 180 10.62 3.14 1.33
CA MET A 180 11.48 4.29 1.04
C MET A 180 12.65 4.40 2.03
N LEU A 181 12.43 4.08 3.31
CA LEU A 181 13.47 4.11 4.34
C LEU A 181 14.43 2.93 4.22
N PHE A 182 13.93 1.73 3.89
CA PHE A 182 14.80 0.59 3.60
C PHE A 182 15.72 0.89 2.41
N TRP A 183 15.16 1.42 1.32
CA TRP A 183 15.93 1.85 0.15
C TRP A 183 16.96 2.95 0.49
N ALA A 184 16.57 3.94 1.29
CA ALA A 184 17.48 5.01 1.69
C ALA A 184 18.66 4.47 2.53
N SER A 185 18.41 3.48 3.39
CA SER A 185 19.47 2.80 4.15
C SER A 185 20.47 2.11 3.23
N GLU A 186 19.99 1.41 2.20
CA GLU A 186 20.84 0.69 1.26
C GLU A 186 21.73 1.66 0.47
N VAL A 187 21.11 2.68 -0.13
CA VAL A 187 21.78 3.60 -1.06
C VAL A 187 22.77 4.55 -0.35
N THR A 188 22.49 4.93 0.90
CA THR A 188 23.37 5.83 1.67
C THR A 188 24.36 5.08 2.56
N GLY A 189 24.11 3.81 2.85
CA GLY A 189 24.82 3.05 3.88
C GLY A 189 24.54 3.51 5.32
N ASN A 190 23.58 4.41 5.54
CA ASN A 190 23.26 4.90 6.88
C ASN A 190 22.19 4.01 7.54
N PRO A 191 22.52 3.29 8.63
CA PRO A 191 21.61 2.31 9.22
C PRO A 191 20.35 2.92 9.85
N LYS A 192 20.36 4.23 10.17
CA LYS A 192 19.25 4.89 10.88
C LYS A 192 17.90 4.70 10.19
N TYR A 193 17.87 4.70 8.85
CA TYR A 193 16.61 4.59 8.10
C TYR A 193 16.02 3.20 8.27
N ARG A 194 16.86 2.16 8.16
CA ARG A 194 16.46 0.77 8.38
C ARG A 194 16.07 0.50 9.83
N GLU A 195 16.81 1.04 10.80
CA GLU A 195 16.50 0.90 12.23
C GLU A 195 15.13 1.47 12.56
N VAL A 196 14.80 2.65 12.05
CA VAL A 196 13.48 3.26 12.21
C VAL A 196 12.39 2.46 11.52
N ALA A 197 12.63 1.97 10.29
CA ALA A 197 11.66 1.14 9.56
C ALA A 197 11.35 -0.16 10.31
N VAL A 198 12.39 -0.86 10.80
CA VAL A 198 12.23 -2.09 11.59
C VAL A 198 11.50 -1.80 12.91
N SER A 199 11.88 -0.74 13.62
CA SER A 199 11.20 -0.34 14.85
C SER A 199 9.70 -0.11 14.63
N HIS A 200 9.34 0.61 13.55
CA HIS A 200 7.94 0.88 13.23
C HIS A 200 7.17 -0.41 12.91
N ALA A 201 7.75 -1.28 12.09
CA ALA A 201 7.14 -2.55 11.73
C ALA A 201 6.92 -3.44 12.96
N ASP A 202 7.89 -3.51 13.88
CA ASP A 202 7.79 -4.31 15.10
C ASP A 202 6.67 -3.83 16.03
N VAL A 203 6.63 -2.53 16.31
CA VAL A 203 5.61 -1.95 17.19
C VAL A 203 4.22 -2.03 16.55
N THR A 204 4.13 -1.87 15.22
CA THR A 204 2.87 -2.04 14.48
C THR A 204 2.39 -3.48 14.56
N LEU A 205 3.28 -4.47 14.45
CA LEU A 205 2.93 -5.90 14.49
C LEU A 205 2.34 -6.27 15.86
N GLU A 206 2.93 -5.74 16.93
CA GLU A 206 2.48 -5.97 18.30
C GLU A 206 1.09 -5.37 18.59
N ASN A 207 0.76 -4.23 17.97
CA ASN A 207 -0.36 -3.40 18.44
C ASN A 207 -1.53 -3.27 17.46
N HIS A 208 -1.30 -3.33 16.14
CA HIS A 208 -2.34 -3.11 15.13
C HIS A 208 -3.16 -4.36 14.82
N PHE A 209 -2.68 -5.55 15.16
CA PHE A 209 -3.36 -6.80 14.82
C PHE A 209 -4.13 -7.35 16.01
N ARG A 210 -5.32 -7.89 15.74
CA ARG A 210 -6.12 -8.66 16.68
C ARG A 210 -5.68 -10.13 16.66
N ASP A 211 -6.20 -10.93 17.58
CA ASP A 211 -5.86 -12.36 17.70
C ASP A 211 -6.20 -13.17 16.44
N ASP A 212 -7.16 -12.71 15.63
CA ASP A 212 -7.59 -13.32 14.38
C ASP A 212 -6.87 -12.76 13.14
N TRP A 213 -5.82 -11.95 13.32
CA TRP A 213 -5.06 -11.27 12.27
C TRP A 213 -5.81 -10.21 11.47
N SER A 214 -7.03 -9.85 11.88
CA SER A 214 -7.64 -8.61 11.42
C SER A 214 -6.92 -7.40 12.03
N SER A 215 -6.69 -6.36 11.24
CA SER A 215 -6.05 -5.13 11.71
C SER A 215 -7.05 -4.05 12.18
N TYR A 216 -6.66 -3.30 13.19
CA TYR A 216 -7.17 -1.95 13.44
C TYR A 216 -6.62 -0.99 12.38
N HIS A 217 -7.38 0.04 12.03
CA HIS A 217 -6.86 1.10 11.16
C HIS A 217 -5.91 2.00 11.96
N VAL A 218 -6.32 2.51 13.12
CA VAL A 218 -5.54 3.50 13.90
C VAL A 218 -5.21 2.97 15.29
N VAL A 219 -3.95 3.03 15.68
CA VAL A 219 -3.52 2.92 17.08
C VAL A 219 -2.92 4.24 17.51
N SER A 220 -3.42 4.81 18.61
CA SER A 220 -2.83 6.01 19.23
C SER A 220 -2.02 5.63 20.45
N TYR A 221 -0.87 6.27 20.60
CA TYR A 221 0.08 6.02 21.69
C TYR A 221 0.20 7.23 22.61
N ASP A 222 0.43 6.97 23.89
CA ASP A 222 0.81 8.00 24.86
C ASP A 222 2.26 8.43 24.60
N THR A 223 2.47 9.73 24.39
CA THR A 223 3.78 10.27 24.00
C THR A 223 4.84 10.28 25.11
N ILE A 224 4.45 10.01 26.35
CA ILE A 224 5.34 10.01 27.52
C ILE A 224 5.82 8.59 27.81
N THR A 225 4.89 7.63 27.83
CA THR A 225 5.12 6.24 28.22
C THR A 225 5.45 5.34 27.03
N GLY A 226 4.98 5.67 25.83
CA GLY A 226 5.11 4.82 24.64
C GLY A 226 3.99 3.79 24.49
N GLU A 227 3.06 3.69 25.45
CA GLU A 227 2.04 2.65 25.48
C GLU A 227 0.86 2.95 24.53
N PRO A 228 0.25 1.92 23.92
CA PRO A 228 -0.97 2.08 23.13
C PRO A 228 -2.15 2.44 24.03
N VAL A 229 -2.81 3.57 23.76
CA VAL A 229 -3.95 4.05 24.56
C VAL A 229 -5.30 3.88 23.89
N LEU A 230 -5.35 3.84 22.55
CA LEU A 230 -6.59 3.71 21.78
C LEU A 230 -6.37 2.87 20.53
N LYS A 231 -7.32 2.00 20.20
CA LYS A 231 -7.37 1.23 18.95
C LYS A 231 -8.70 1.50 18.25
N HIS A 232 -8.67 2.27 17.17
CA HIS A 232 -9.85 2.84 16.51
C HIS A 232 -9.86 2.55 15.00
N THR A 233 -10.91 3.05 14.35
CA THR A 233 -10.95 3.20 12.90
C THR A 233 -11.14 4.66 12.49
N HIS A 234 -10.59 5.03 11.34
CA HIS A 234 -10.89 6.30 10.68
C HIS A 234 -11.76 6.12 9.42
N GLN A 235 -11.65 4.97 8.74
CA GLN A 235 -12.33 4.70 7.46
C GLN A 235 -13.13 3.40 7.41
N GLY A 236 -12.89 2.47 8.34
CA GLY A 236 -13.66 1.23 8.45
C GLY A 236 -15.04 1.45 9.05
N LEU A 237 -15.86 0.42 9.01
CA LEU A 237 -17.24 0.44 9.49
C LEU A 237 -17.37 0.78 10.98
N HIS A 238 -16.53 0.17 11.83
CA HIS A 238 -16.44 0.47 13.27
C HIS A 238 -15.05 0.09 13.81
N HIS A 239 -14.74 0.39 15.07
CA HIS A 239 -13.39 0.20 15.62
C HIS A 239 -12.94 -1.26 15.60
N GLU A 240 -13.88 -2.18 15.73
CA GLU A 240 -13.66 -3.63 15.73
C GLU A 240 -13.75 -4.25 14.33
N SER A 241 -14.10 -3.49 13.30
CA SER A 241 -14.21 -4.01 11.93
C SER A 241 -12.86 -4.10 11.21
N ALA A 242 -12.84 -4.95 10.18
CA ALA A 242 -11.70 -5.18 9.30
C ALA A 242 -11.92 -4.46 7.97
N TRP A 243 -11.47 -3.20 7.92
CA TRP A 243 -11.47 -2.40 6.71
C TRP A 243 -10.59 -3.05 5.63
N GLY A 244 -11.15 -3.34 4.45
CA GLY A 244 -10.52 -4.19 3.44
C GLY A 244 -9.16 -3.66 2.96
N ARG A 245 -9.07 -2.35 2.64
CA ARG A 245 -7.79 -1.75 2.26
C ARG A 245 -6.79 -1.65 3.42
N GLY A 246 -7.26 -1.55 4.66
CA GLY A 246 -6.39 -1.62 5.84
C GLY A 246 -5.75 -2.99 6.01
N GLN A 247 -6.50 -4.07 5.75
CA GLN A 247 -5.94 -5.42 5.69
C GLN A 247 -4.91 -5.54 4.56
N ALA A 248 -5.23 -5.00 3.38
CA ALA A 248 -4.33 -5.01 2.23
C ALA A 248 -2.99 -4.30 2.51
N TRP A 249 -3.01 -3.15 3.19
CA TRP A 249 -1.80 -2.43 3.58
C TRP A 249 -0.96 -3.18 4.61
N GLY A 250 -1.59 -3.78 5.61
CA GLY A 250 -0.89 -4.64 6.56
C GLY A 250 -0.22 -5.80 5.84
N PHE A 251 -0.97 -6.48 4.97
CA PHE A 251 -0.48 -7.62 4.21
C PHE A 251 0.73 -7.25 3.33
N TYR A 252 0.57 -6.28 2.41
CA TYR A 252 1.66 -5.85 1.54
C TYR A 252 2.84 -5.29 2.32
N GLY A 253 2.57 -4.54 3.39
CA GLY A 253 3.59 -3.98 4.28
C GLY A 253 4.49 -5.03 4.91
N TYR A 254 3.94 -6.14 5.42
CA TYR A 254 4.76 -7.21 6.00
C TYR A 254 5.43 -8.09 4.96
N THR A 255 4.81 -8.31 3.80
CA THR A 255 5.48 -8.96 2.65
C THR A 255 6.74 -8.16 2.26
N MET A 256 6.60 -6.83 2.10
CA MET A 256 7.71 -5.93 1.81
C MET A 256 8.75 -5.94 2.94
N CYS A 257 8.34 -5.87 4.22
CA CYS A 257 9.29 -5.94 5.33
C CYS A 257 10.08 -7.26 5.35
N TYR A 258 9.47 -8.39 4.98
CA TYR A 258 10.19 -9.65 4.85
C TYR A 258 11.20 -9.59 3.70
N ARG A 259 10.84 -9.07 2.52
CA ARG A 259 11.76 -8.87 1.40
C ARG A 259 12.99 -8.05 1.80
N GLU A 260 12.78 -6.94 2.50
CA GLU A 260 13.85 -5.99 2.88
C GLU A 260 14.73 -6.47 4.04
N THR A 261 14.25 -7.44 4.83
CA THR A 261 14.94 -7.83 6.07
C THR A 261 15.34 -9.28 6.18
N GLY A 262 14.66 -10.18 5.47
CA GLY A 262 14.77 -11.62 5.64
C GLY A 262 14.31 -12.14 7.01
N ASP A 263 13.72 -11.29 7.86
CA ASP A 263 13.27 -11.69 9.19
C ASP A 263 11.94 -12.44 9.11
N LYS A 264 11.97 -13.72 9.51
CA LYS A 264 10.82 -14.63 9.42
C LYS A 264 9.61 -14.18 10.23
N LYS A 265 9.76 -13.29 11.22
CA LYS A 265 8.59 -12.76 11.94
C LYS A 265 7.64 -12.01 11.01
N TYR A 266 8.18 -11.28 10.01
CA TYR A 266 7.38 -10.57 9.03
C TYR A 266 6.79 -11.51 7.98
N LEU A 267 7.51 -12.58 7.59
CA LEU A 267 6.93 -13.63 6.75
C LEU A 267 5.73 -14.27 7.44
N ASN A 268 5.88 -14.69 8.70
CA ASN A 268 4.79 -15.28 9.46
C ASN A 268 3.60 -14.31 9.56
N ALA A 269 3.85 -13.01 9.80
CA ALA A 269 2.79 -12.00 9.82
C ALA A 269 2.08 -11.91 8.46
N ALA A 270 2.83 -11.82 7.36
CA ALA A 270 2.29 -11.77 6.01
C ALA A 270 1.44 -13.00 5.67
N GLU A 271 1.91 -14.21 5.99
CA GLU A 271 1.17 -15.47 5.78
C GLU A 271 -0.15 -15.47 6.57
N ASN A 272 -0.12 -15.14 7.86
CA ASN A 272 -1.34 -15.15 8.68
C ASN A 272 -2.37 -14.08 8.24
N ILE A 273 -1.91 -12.88 7.86
CA ILE A 273 -2.79 -11.83 7.33
C ILE A 273 -3.34 -12.26 5.96
N GLY A 274 -2.51 -12.88 5.11
CA GLY A 274 -2.91 -13.43 3.82
C GLY A 274 -3.99 -14.51 3.95
N ASP A 275 -3.82 -15.43 4.91
CA ASP A 275 -4.81 -16.46 5.22
C ASP A 275 -6.14 -15.84 5.69
N TYR A 276 -6.09 -14.87 6.62
CA TYR A 276 -7.28 -14.12 7.03
C TYR A 276 -7.99 -13.44 5.84
N ILE A 277 -7.24 -12.82 4.93
CA ILE A 277 -7.79 -12.20 3.72
C ILE A 277 -8.48 -13.25 2.85
N LEU A 278 -7.81 -14.36 2.51
CA LEU A 278 -8.36 -15.41 1.66
C LEU A 278 -9.64 -16.03 2.23
N GLU A 279 -9.72 -16.20 3.55
CA GLU A 279 -10.91 -16.70 4.24
C GLU A 279 -12.11 -15.75 4.17
N ASN A 280 -11.87 -14.43 4.02
CA ASN A 280 -12.90 -13.39 4.01
C ASN A 280 -13.22 -12.83 2.61
N LEU A 281 -12.49 -13.26 1.57
CA LEU A 281 -12.76 -12.84 0.20
C LEU A 281 -14.01 -13.53 -0.37
N PRO A 282 -14.79 -12.82 -1.21
CA PRO A 282 -15.88 -13.42 -1.99
C PRO A 282 -15.37 -14.39 -3.06
N GLU A 283 -16.28 -15.13 -3.70
CA GLU A 283 -15.97 -16.05 -4.80
C GLU A 283 -15.24 -15.38 -5.98
N ASP A 284 -15.54 -14.12 -6.30
CA ASP A 284 -14.89 -13.36 -7.38
C ASP A 284 -13.51 -12.78 -6.99
N MET A 285 -13.06 -13.02 -5.75
CA MET A 285 -11.80 -12.52 -5.17
C MET A 285 -11.66 -10.99 -5.13
N VAL A 286 -12.74 -10.23 -5.36
CA VAL A 286 -12.74 -8.77 -5.28
C VAL A 286 -13.25 -8.32 -3.92
N SER A 287 -12.34 -7.89 -3.04
CA SER A 287 -12.65 -7.46 -1.67
C SER A 287 -13.88 -6.55 -1.56
N TYR A 288 -14.71 -6.80 -0.56
CA TYR A 288 -15.63 -5.77 -0.06
C TYR A 288 -14.84 -4.63 0.58
N TRP A 289 -15.46 -3.46 0.73
CA TRP A 289 -14.79 -2.29 1.34
C TRP A 289 -14.46 -2.52 2.83
N ASP A 290 -15.26 -3.31 3.54
CA ASP A 290 -15.04 -3.77 4.92
C ASP A 290 -15.55 -5.21 5.03
N PHE A 291 -14.77 -6.11 5.62
CA PHE A 291 -15.13 -7.54 5.72
C PHE A 291 -16.26 -7.83 6.72
N ASN A 292 -16.58 -6.88 7.60
CA ASN A 292 -17.64 -7.05 8.59
C ASN A 292 -18.92 -6.28 8.24
N ASP A 293 -19.07 -5.79 7.01
CA ASP A 293 -20.30 -5.09 6.60
C ASP A 293 -21.51 -6.04 6.60
N PRO A 294 -22.54 -5.78 7.45
CA PRO A 294 -23.72 -6.64 7.52
C PRO A 294 -24.56 -6.66 6.25
N ALA A 295 -24.33 -5.74 5.30
CA ALA A 295 -25.00 -5.70 4.02
C ALA A 295 -24.41 -6.65 2.98
N ILE A 296 -23.28 -7.34 3.26
CA ILE A 296 -22.71 -8.37 2.35
C ILE A 296 -23.77 -9.43 2.00
N PRO A 297 -23.95 -9.78 0.69
CA PRO A 297 -23.12 -9.40 -0.45
C PRO A 297 -23.54 -8.10 -1.17
N ASN A 298 -24.58 -7.41 -0.70
CA ASN A 298 -25.17 -6.22 -1.30
C ASN A 298 -24.54 -4.91 -0.79
N THR A 299 -23.22 -4.85 -0.74
CA THR A 299 -22.46 -3.66 -0.32
C THR A 299 -21.37 -3.31 -1.34
N ASN A 300 -20.65 -2.21 -1.10
CA ASN A 300 -19.61 -1.72 -2.00
C ASN A 300 -18.40 -2.68 -2.04
N ARG A 301 -17.83 -2.82 -3.22
CA ARG A 301 -16.50 -3.41 -3.43
C ARG A 301 -15.42 -2.38 -3.21
N ASP A 302 -14.20 -2.84 -2.96
CA ASP A 302 -12.99 -2.04 -2.99
C ASP A 302 -11.94 -2.71 -3.88
N ALA A 303 -12.00 -2.37 -5.17
CA ALA A 303 -11.04 -2.84 -6.17
C ALA A 303 -9.59 -2.41 -5.84
N SER A 304 -9.39 -1.31 -5.09
CA SER A 304 -8.04 -0.90 -4.68
C SER A 304 -7.47 -1.88 -3.65
N ALA A 305 -8.27 -2.33 -2.68
CA ALA A 305 -7.87 -3.36 -1.73
C ALA A 305 -7.49 -4.65 -2.46
N ALA A 306 -8.33 -5.11 -3.40
CA ALA A 306 -8.05 -6.30 -4.20
C ALA A 306 -6.75 -6.18 -5.02
N ALA A 307 -6.48 -5.01 -5.63
CA ALA A 307 -5.26 -4.79 -6.40
C ALA A 307 -3.99 -4.83 -5.52
N ILE A 308 -4.04 -4.23 -4.33
CA ILE A 308 -2.95 -4.27 -3.34
C ILE A 308 -2.71 -5.71 -2.87
N MET A 309 -3.78 -6.42 -2.51
CA MET A 309 -3.71 -7.83 -2.10
C MET A 309 -3.11 -8.70 -3.20
N ALA A 310 -3.54 -8.54 -4.46
CA ALA A 310 -3.02 -9.29 -5.59
C ALA A 310 -1.50 -9.05 -5.78
N SER A 311 -1.05 -7.81 -5.62
CA SER A 311 0.38 -7.50 -5.69
C SER A 311 1.15 -8.15 -4.53
N ALA A 312 0.59 -8.15 -3.31
CA ALA A 312 1.22 -8.79 -2.15
C ALA A 312 1.31 -10.30 -2.32
N PHE A 313 0.24 -10.95 -2.79
CA PHE A 313 0.23 -12.39 -3.07
C PHE A 313 1.16 -12.78 -4.21
N TYR A 314 1.41 -11.89 -5.16
CA TYR A 314 2.39 -12.13 -6.22
C TYR A 314 3.83 -12.02 -5.70
N GLU A 315 4.08 -11.14 -4.74
CA GLU A 315 5.39 -10.93 -4.15
C GLU A 315 5.78 -11.98 -3.10
N LEU A 316 4.79 -12.46 -2.32
CA LEU A 316 4.95 -13.50 -1.30
C LEU A 316 5.25 -14.88 -1.91
#